data_AF-A0A1G4FNL2-F1
#
_entry.id   AF-A0A1G4FNL2-F1
#
_cell.length_a   1.000
_cell.length_b   1.000
_cell.length_c   1.000
_cell.angle_alpha   90.00
_cell.angle_beta   90.00
_cell.angle_gamma   90.00
#
_symmetry.space_group_name_H-M   'P 1'
#
loop_
_entity.id
_entity.type
_entity.pdbx_description
1 polymer ?
#
loop_
_entity_poly.entity_id
_entity_poly.type
_entity_poly.pdbx_seq_one_letter_code
_entity_poly.pdbx_strand_id
1 'polypeptide(L)'
;MGLQKISFIGVLGNEEDNAVFYLIEEIFFNGGYHIIYENDDGKILFLKSKEDIQIGLMNITSETLEAINNLHLKFDLIVHTNLSGKWAENKYLKEFFSNISNIVIFNSDDNNSIELLKGNNKAVIITYGLNNKSTITASSLNIDNMVQFNYCIQRKIINFFGTVIDGLEFPAKLNFIEENSVYNGMASISTGIYYGIPIETIKKAIEKVKEVH
;
A
#
# COMPACT_ATOMS: atom_id res chain seq x y z
N MET A 1 3.85 31.07 8.87
CA MET A 1 3.17 29.80 8.56
C MET A 1 4.21 28.91 7.88
N GLY A 2 4.68 27.86 8.55
CA GLY A 2 5.55 26.88 7.88
C GLY A 2 4.74 26.11 6.83
N LEU A 3 5.38 25.63 5.76
CA LEU A 3 4.71 24.72 4.83
C LEU A 3 4.23 23.49 5.61
N GLN A 4 2.93 23.22 5.54
CA GLN A 4 2.38 21.98 6.06
C GLN A 4 2.83 20.83 5.15
N LYS A 5 3.47 19.81 5.73
CA LYS A 5 4.03 18.69 4.98
C LYS A 5 2.96 17.62 4.80
N ILE A 6 2.59 17.33 3.55
CA ILE A 6 1.71 16.22 3.17
C ILE A 6 2.59 15.00 2.88
N SER A 7 2.22 13.84 3.39
CA SER A 7 2.83 12.57 3.04
C SER A 7 2.08 11.92 1.88
N PHE A 8 2.72 11.75 0.73
CA PHE A 8 2.06 11.20 -0.47
C PHE A 8 2.21 9.68 -0.55
N ILE A 9 1.09 8.98 -0.71
CA ILE A 9 0.99 7.53 -0.90
C ILE A 9 0.43 7.26 -2.29
N GLY A 10 1.19 6.57 -3.13
CA GLY A 10 0.72 6.09 -4.43
C GLY A 10 0.50 4.57 -4.38
N VAL A 11 -0.70 4.12 -4.73
CA VAL A 11 -1.05 2.70 -4.82
C VAL A 11 -1.15 2.33 -6.29
N LEU A 12 -0.24 1.52 -6.81
CA LEU A 12 -0.24 1.13 -8.22
C LEU A 12 -1.09 -0.13 -8.39
N GLY A 13 -2.10 -0.09 -9.25
CA GLY A 13 -3.01 -1.21 -9.53
C GLY A 13 -3.31 -1.38 -11.02
N ASN A 14 -3.83 -2.54 -11.41
CA ASN A 14 -4.26 -2.81 -12.80
C ASN A 14 -5.60 -2.15 -13.12
N GLU A 15 -6.47 -2.02 -12.13
CA GLU A 15 -7.85 -1.60 -12.28
C GLU A 15 -8.08 -0.29 -11.53
N GLU A 16 -9.09 0.45 -11.97
CA GLU A 16 -9.55 1.66 -11.26
C GLU A 16 -10.06 1.30 -9.85
N ASP A 17 -10.60 0.11 -9.69
CA ASP A 17 -11.17 -0.40 -8.44
C ASP A 17 -10.14 -1.28 -7.73
N ASN A 18 -9.21 -0.58 -7.07
CA ASN A 18 -8.06 -1.20 -6.44
C ASN A 18 -8.35 -1.53 -4.96
N ALA A 19 -8.57 -2.80 -4.67
CA ALA A 19 -8.78 -3.30 -3.30
C ALA A 19 -7.73 -2.82 -2.29
N VAL A 20 -6.48 -2.66 -2.69
CA VAL A 20 -5.42 -2.17 -1.80
C VAL A 20 -5.65 -0.72 -1.43
N PHE A 21 -6.04 0.12 -2.39
CA PHE A 21 -6.36 1.52 -2.14
C PHE A 21 -7.54 1.64 -1.17
N TYR A 22 -8.63 0.92 -1.42
CA TYR A 22 -9.82 0.93 -0.57
C TYR A 22 -9.54 0.41 0.85
N LEU A 23 -8.78 -0.67 0.99
CA LEU A 23 -8.38 -1.17 2.30
C LEU A 23 -7.51 -0.18 3.07
N ILE A 24 -6.59 0.51 2.38
CA ILE A 24 -5.76 1.56 3.00
C ILE A 24 -6.64 2.72 3.47
N GLU A 25 -7.60 3.15 2.66
CA GLU A 25 -8.58 4.18 3.03
C GLU A 25 -9.33 3.79 4.31
N GLU A 26 -9.94 2.61 4.36
CA GLU A 26 -10.66 2.13 5.56
C GLU A 26 -9.74 2.03 6.78
N ILE A 27 -8.48 1.59 6.60
CA ILE A 27 -7.48 1.56 7.66
C ILE A 27 -7.22 2.97 8.22
N PHE A 28 -7.04 3.98 7.36
CA PHE A 28 -6.83 5.35 7.81
C PHE A 28 -8.07 5.93 8.49
N PHE A 29 -9.26 5.71 7.93
CA PHE A 29 -10.52 6.17 8.52
C PHE A 29 -10.73 5.63 9.93
N ASN A 30 -10.54 4.31 10.12
CA ASN A 30 -10.60 3.68 11.44
C ASN A 30 -9.42 4.11 12.34
N GLY A 31 -8.29 4.50 11.75
CA GLY A 31 -7.15 5.13 12.40
C GLY A 31 -7.40 6.55 12.91
N GLY A 32 -8.59 7.11 12.69
CA GLY A 32 -8.98 8.45 13.15
C GLY A 32 -8.65 9.56 12.16
N TYR A 33 -8.31 9.22 10.92
CA TYR A 33 -8.18 10.18 9.84
C TYR A 33 -9.57 10.51 9.26
N HIS A 34 -9.74 11.73 8.77
CA HIS A 34 -10.94 12.16 8.05
C HIS A 34 -10.57 12.74 6.70
N ILE A 35 -11.45 12.53 5.71
CA ILE A 35 -11.31 13.09 4.37
C ILE A 35 -11.48 14.62 4.46
N ILE A 36 -10.50 15.34 3.93
CA ILE A 36 -10.52 16.80 3.77
C ILE A 36 -10.63 17.22 2.31
N TYR A 37 -10.36 16.31 1.38
CA TYR A 37 -10.61 16.46 -0.06
C TYR A 37 -10.73 15.07 -0.69
N GLU A 38 -11.61 14.99 -1.68
CA GLU A 38 -11.79 13.86 -2.58
C GLU A 38 -12.01 14.44 -3.98
N ASN A 39 -11.36 13.87 -5.00
CA ASN A 39 -11.62 14.27 -6.39
C ASN A 39 -12.88 13.57 -6.94
N ASP A 40 -13.34 14.00 -8.11
CA ASP A 40 -14.64 13.60 -8.66
C ASP A 40 -14.84 12.07 -8.83
N ASP A 41 -13.77 11.30 -9.03
CA ASP A 41 -13.79 9.85 -9.21
C ASP A 41 -13.35 9.05 -7.97
N GLY A 42 -13.07 9.72 -6.85
CA GLY A 42 -12.65 9.10 -5.58
C GLY A 42 -11.25 8.49 -5.58
N LYS A 43 -10.46 8.64 -6.65
CA LYS A 43 -9.14 8.00 -6.78
C LYS A 43 -8.01 8.82 -6.14
N ILE A 44 -8.27 10.06 -5.73
CA ILE A 44 -7.35 10.92 -5.00
C ILE A 44 -8.04 11.46 -3.75
N LEU A 45 -7.53 11.05 -2.59
CA LEU A 45 -8.02 11.46 -1.28
C LEU A 45 -6.93 12.24 -0.56
N PHE A 46 -7.32 13.34 0.09
CA PHE A 46 -6.50 13.95 1.14
C PHE A 46 -7.16 13.67 2.48
N LEU A 47 -6.39 13.09 3.38
CA LEU A 47 -6.81 12.68 4.71
C LEU A 47 -6.04 13.46 5.76
N LYS A 48 -6.69 13.71 6.90
CA LYS A 48 -6.08 14.43 8.02
C LYS A 48 -6.33 13.73 9.34
N SER A 49 -5.29 13.56 10.17
CA SER A 49 -5.42 13.04 11.54
C SER A 49 -5.69 14.16 12.56
N LYS A 50 -6.01 13.78 13.80
CA LYS A 50 -6.16 14.73 14.92
C LYS A 50 -4.84 15.38 15.32
N GLU A 51 -3.73 14.68 15.11
CA GLU A 51 -2.36 15.16 15.32
C GLU A 51 -1.82 16.00 14.14
N ASP A 52 -2.69 16.43 13.23
CA ASP A 52 -2.37 17.29 12.09
C ASP A 52 -1.45 16.63 11.03
N ILE A 53 -1.38 15.29 11.02
CA ILE A 53 -0.74 14.51 9.95
C ILE A 53 -1.64 14.55 8.72
N GLN A 54 -1.09 14.92 7.56
CA GLN A 54 -1.81 14.94 6.29
C GLN A 54 -1.28 13.88 5.34
N ILE A 55 -2.20 13.13 4.73
CA ILE A 55 -1.90 12.08 3.76
C ILE A 55 -2.56 12.45 2.44
N GLY A 56 -1.83 12.39 1.33
CA GLY A 56 -2.40 12.37 -0.02
C GLY A 56 -2.35 10.94 -0.54
N LEU A 57 -3.48 10.25 -0.59
CA LEU A 57 -3.61 8.87 -1.05
C LEU A 57 -4.13 8.86 -2.49
N MET A 58 -3.41 8.18 -3.39
CA MET A 58 -3.72 8.16 -4.82
C MET A 58 -3.76 6.72 -5.34
N ASN A 59 -4.85 6.34 -6.00
CA ASN A 59 -4.87 5.15 -6.83
C ASN A 59 -4.26 5.51 -8.19
N ILE A 60 -3.23 4.75 -8.60
CA ILE A 60 -2.47 5.02 -9.81
C ILE A 60 -2.59 3.79 -10.72
N THR A 61 -3.15 4.02 -11.90
CA THR A 61 -3.31 3.05 -12.97
C THR A 61 -2.29 3.32 -14.08
N SER A 62 -2.20 2.41 -15.05
CA SER A 62 -1.33 2.57 -16.21
C SER A 62 -1.67 3.83 -17.02
N GLU A 63 -2.94 4.20 -17.05
CA GLU A 63 -3.50 5.32 -17.79
C GLU A 63 -3.23 6.66 -17.11
N THR A 64 -3.21 6.67 -15.77
CA THR A 64 -3.06 7.89 -14.98
C THR A 64 -1.61 8.22 -14.65
N LEU A 65 -0.69 7.24 -14.76
CA LEU A 65 0.72 7.41 -14.37
C LEU A 65 1.39 8.62 -15.04
N GLU A 66 1.15 8.86 -16.33
CA GLU A 66 1.74 10.01 -17.05
C GLU A 66 1.31 11.34 -16.41
N ALA A 67 0.01 11.49 -16.15
CA ALA A 67 -0.53 12.69 -15.52
C ALA A 67 0.06 12.87 -14.11
N ILE A 68 0.14 11.80 -13.31
CA ILE A 68 0.74 11.81 -11.98
C ILE A 68 2.22 12.21 -12.02
N ASN A 69 3.00 11.69 -12.97
CA ASN A 69 4.41 12.08 -13.13
C ASN A 69 4.57 13.57 -13.41
N ASN A 70 3.68 14.14 -14.22
CA ASN A 70 3.69 15.56 -14.58
C ASN A 70 3.30 16.49 -13.42
N LEU A 71 2.73 15.97 -12.33
CA LEU A 71 2.48 16.74 -11.11
C LEU A 71 3.75 16.98 -10.28
N HIS A 72 4.84 16.26 -10.57
CA HIS A 72 6.12 16.34 -9.85
C HIS A 72 5.99 16.16 -8.33
N LEU A 73 5.05 15.31 -7.92
CA LEU A 73 4.87 14.95 -6.51
C LEU A 73 6.02 14.06 -6.04
N LYS A 74 6.47 14.30 -4.80
CA LYS A 74 7.40 13.40 -4.12
C LYS A 74 6.59 12.42 -3.29
N PHE A 75 6.51 11.18 -3.75
CA PHE A 75 5.87 10.11 -3.00
C PHE A 75 6.76 9.65 -1.84
N ASP A 76 6.18 9.66 -0.64
CA ASP A 76 6.81 9.15 0.58
C ASP A 76 6.66 7.63 0.69
N LEU A 77 5.56 7.09 0.15
CA LEU A 77 5.32 5.66 0.07
C LEU A 77 4.71 5.30 -1.29
N ILE A 78 5.27 4.29 -1.94
CA ILE A 78 4.66 3.61 -3.08
C ILE A 78 4.28 2.19 -2.69
N VAL A 79 3.04 1.81 -2.97
CA VAL A 79 2.54 0.45 -2.81
C VAL A 79 2.41 -0.17 -4.19
N HIS A 80 3.32 -1.08 -4.51
CA HIS A 80 3.29 -1.87 -5.74
C HIS A 80 2.48 -3.15 -5.48
N THR A 81 1.47 -3.39 -6.32
CA THR A 81 0.58 -4.57 -6.21
C THR A 81 1.01 -5.68 -7.17
N ASN A 82 0.12 -6.16 -8.04
CA ASN A 82 0.45 -7.06 -9.14
C ASN A 82 0.22 -6.29 -10.44
N LEU A 83 1.28 -5.91 -11.15
CA LEU A 83 1.16 -5.08 -12.35
C LEU A 83 1.19 -5.96 -13.60
N SER A 84 0.12 -5.93 -14.38
CA SER A 84 -0.06 -6.77 -15.57
C SER A 84 -0.67 -5.98 -16.74
N GLY A 85 -0.78 -6.62 -17.89
CA GLY A 85 -1.43 -6.04 -19.07
C GLY A 85 -0.78 -4.72 -19.51
N LYS A 86 -1.55 -3.64 -19.48
CA LYS A 86 -1.16 -2.30 -19.97
C LYS A 86 0.10 -1.73 -19.30
N TRP A 87 0.42 -2.17 -18.09
CA TRP A 87 1.65 -1.77 -17.40
C TRP A 87 2.94 -2.20 -18.13
N ALA A 88 2.92 -3.33 -18.85
CA ALA A 88 4.09 -3.82 -19.58
C ALA A 88 4.53 -2.86 -20.69
N GLU A 89 3.58 -2.12 -21.27
CA GLU A 89 3.80 -1.17 -22.36
C GLU A 89 3.95 0.28 -21.85
N ASN A 90 3.78 0.49 -20.54
CA ASN A 90 3.85 1.83 -19.96
C ASN A 90 5.30 2.33 -19.89
N LYS A 91 5.65 3.22 -20.82
CA LYS A 91 6.99 3.82 -20.92
C LYS A 91 7.40 4.67 -19.72
N TYR A 92 6.46 5.14 -18.90
CA TYR A 92 6.72 6.01 -17.75
C TYR A 92 7.01 5.22 -16.46
N LEU A 93 6.68 3.93 -16.41
CA LEU A 93 6.78 3.12 -15.19
C LEU A 93 8.21 3.02 -14.65
N LYS A 94 9.18 2.76 -15.52
CA LYS A 94 10.60 2.66 -15.12
C LYS A 94 11.13 4.00 -14.60
N GLU A 95 10.78 5.09 -15.28
CA GLU A 95 11.18 6.43 -14.84
C GLU A 95 10.57 6.76 -13.47
N PHE A 96 9.27 6.50 -13.30
CA PHE A 96 8.58 6.67 -12.03
C PHE A 96 9.30 5.94 -10.90
N PHE A 97 9.56 4.64 -11.07
CA PHE A 97 10.27 3.84 -10.06
C PHE A 97 11.69 4.34 -9.77
N SER A 98 12.43 4.83 -10.78
CA SER A 98 13.78 5.36 -10.57
C SER A 98 13.83 6.67 -9.77
N ASN A 99 12.72 7.41 -9.74
CA ASN A 99 12.58 8.67 -9.03
C ASN A 99 12.12 8.50 -7.57
N ILE A 100 11.61 7.33 -7.18
CA ILE A 100 11.22 7.06 -5.79
C ILE A 100 12.45 7.09 -4.90
N SER A 101 12.39 7.82 -3.79
CA SER A 101 13.53 8.02 -2.89
C SER A 101 13.26 7.69 -1.44
N ASN A 102 12.04 7.27 -1.10
CA ASN A 102 11.63 6.98 0.26
C ASN A 102 11.27 5.50 0.41
N ILE A 103 10.00 5.12 0.58
CA ILE A 103 9.62 3.72 0.81
C ILE A 103 8.88 3.13 -0.40
N VAL A 104 9.17 1.86 -0.70
CA VAL A 104 8.34 1.04 -1.59
C VAL A 104 7.92 -0.22 -0.84
N ILE A 105 6.61 -0.43 -0.69
CA ILE A 105 6.03 -1.72 -0.31
C ILE A 105 5.81 -2.50 -1.61
N PHE A 106 6.53 -3.60 -1.79
CA PHE A 106 6.69 -4.25 -3.10
C PHE A 106 6.28 -5.72 -3.07
N ASN A 107 5.43 -6.13 -4.01
CA ASN A 107 5.09 -7.54 -4.17
C ASN A 107 6.25 -8.30 -4.81
N SER A 108 7.02 -9.03 -4.00
CA SER A 108 8.19 -9.77 -4.49
C SER A 108 7.85 -11.07 -5.23
N ASP A 109 6.60 -11.52 -5.17
CA ASP A 109 6.13 -12.66 -5.97
C ASP A 109 5.73 -12.24 -7.40
N ASP A 110 5.61 -10.94 -7.68
CA ASP A 110 5.47 -10.42 -9.05
C ASP A 110 6.85 -10.38 -9.74
N ASN A 111 7.23 -11.54 -10.29
CA ASN A 111 8.51 -11.73 -10.97
C ASN A 111 8.72 -10.79 -12.17
N ASN A 112 7.65 -10.30 -12.80
CA ASN A 112 7.76 -9.40 -13.95
C ASN A 112 8.20 -7.99 -13.54
N SER A 113 8.01 -7.63 -12.27
CA SER A 113 8.23 -6.27 -11.77
C SER A 113 9.58 -6.06 -11.08
N ILE A 114 10.38 -7.12 -10.82
CA ILE A 114 11.69 -6.98 -10.15
C ILE A 114 12.63 -6.05 -10.92
N GLU A 115 12.54 -6.05 -12.25
CA GLU A 115 13.31 -5.14 -13.12
C GLU A 115 13.02 -3.66 -12.85
N LEU A 116 11.85 -3.31 -12.32
CA LEU A 116 11.48 -1.91 -11.99
C LEU A 116 12.34 -1.34 -10.86
N LEU A 117 12.86 -2.19 -9.97
CA LEU A 117 13.72 -1.78 -8.87
C LEU A 117 15.18 -1.60 -9.32
N LYS A 118 15.56 -2.07 -10.51
CA LYS A 118 16.93 -1.93 -10.99
C LYS A 118 17.26 -0.46 -11.23
N GLY A 119 18.38 -0.03 -10.66
CA GLY A 119 18.84 1.36 -10.75
C GLY A 119 18.25 2.30 -9.70
N ASN A 120 17.24 1.87 -8.93
CA ASN A 120 16.83 2.59 -7.73
C ASN A 120 17.65 2.10 -6.52
N ASN A 121 18.63 2.90 -6.10
CA ASN A 121 19.45 2.67 -4.91
C ASN A 121 19.10 3.61 -3.75
N LYS A 122 18.02 4.40 -3.88
CA LYS A 122 17.62 5.44 -2.93
C LYS A 122 16.48 4.97 -2.04
N ALA A 123 15.50 4.28 -2.63
CA ALA A 123 14.34 3.81 -1.92
C ALA A 123 14.66 2.61 -1.01
N VAL A 124 14.04 2.59 0.17
CA VAL A 124 14.01 1.42 1.04
C VAL A 124 12.87 0.52 0.59
N ILE A 125 13.19 -0.73 0.26
CA ILE A 125 12.24 -1.70 -0.26
C ILE A 125 11.77 -2.63 0.86
N ILE A 126 10.47 -2.61 1.13
CA ILE A 126 9.78 -3.51 2.04
C ILE A 126 9.01 -4.52 1.19
N THR A 127 9.57 -5.72 1.05
CA THR A 127 8.95 -6.76 0.21
C THR A 127 7.86 -7.52 0.95
N TYR A 128 6.76 -7.80 0.28
CA TYR A 128 5.76 -8.77 0.72
C TYR A 128 5.62 -9.90 -0.31
N GLY A 129 5.13 -11.05 0.13
CA GLY A 129 4.94 -12.24 -0.71
C GLY A 129 4.81 -13.51 0.13
N LEU A 130 4.36 -14.59 -0.49
CA LEU A 130 4.31 -15.92 0.12
C LEU A 130 5.68 -16.60 0.17
N ASN A 131 6.67 -16.09 -0.57
CA ASN A 131 8.04 -16.57 -0.46
C ASN A 131 8.67 -16.19 0.90
N ASN A 132 9.47 -17.09 1.48
CA ASN A 132 10.16 -16.87 2.76
C ASN A 132 11.31 -15.85 2.71
N LYS A 133 11.63 -15.33 1.52
CA LYS A 133 12.61 -14.26 1.33
C LYS A 133 11.96 -12.88 1.38
N SER A 134 10.64 -12.78 1.55
CA SER A 134 9.95 -11.50 1.73
C SER A 134 10.17 -10.94 3.13
N THR A 135 10.11 -9.62 3.26
CA THR A 135 10.12 -8.95 4.57
C THR A 135 8.81 -9.19 5.32
N ILE A 136 7.71 -9.26 4.58
CA ILE A 136 6.37 -9.58 5.06
C ILE A 136 5.90 -10.85 4.35
N THR A 137 5.32 -11.78 5.11
CA THR A 137 4.75 -13.02 4.56
C THR A 137 3.36 -13.29 5.13
N ALA A 138 2.62 -14.17 4.48
CA ALA A 138 1.41 -14.77 5.03
C ALA A 138 1.61 -16.27 5.27
N SER A 139 1.08 -16.78 6.37
CA SER A 139 1.05 -18.21 6.68
C SER A 139 -0.34 -18.67 7.13
N SER A 140 -0.54 -19.97 7.30
CA SER A 140 -1.81 -20.55 7.77
C SER A 140 -3.02 -20.08 6.95
N LEU A 141 -2.87 -20.05 5.62
CA LEU A 141 -3.89 -19.58 4.70
C LEU A 141 -5.14 -20.46 4.77
N ASN A 142 -6.29 -19.83 5.00
CA ASN A 142 -7.60 -20.45 4.87
C ASN A 142 -8.49 -19.54 4.02
N ILE A 143 -8.93 -20.06 2.87
CA ILE A 143 -9.75 -19.34 1.90
C ILE A 143 -11.02 -20.18 1.69
N ASP A 144 -12.15 -19.69 2.18
CA ASP A 144 -13.45 -20.35 2.04
C ASP A 144 -14.55 -19.33 1.71
N ASN A 145 -15.35 -18.89 2.69
CA ASN A 145 -16.28 -17.76 2.56
C ASN A 145 -15.65 -16.41 2.94
N MET A 146 -14.44 -16.47 3.48
CA MET A 146 -13.61 -15.35 3.92
C MET A 146 -12.14 -15.74 3.69
N VAL A 147 -11.23 -14.76 3.69
CA VAL A 147 -9.79 -15.01 3.69
C VAL A 147 -9.24 -14.83 5.10
N GLN A 148 -8.58 -15.85 5.62
CA GLN A 148 -7.86 -15.79 6.89
C GLN A 148 -6.40 -16.18 6.66
N PHE A 149 -5.49 -15.45 7.30
CA PHE A 149 -4.07 -15.74 7.26
C PHE A 149 -3.36 -15.13 8.47
N ASN A 150 -2.22 -15.68 8.85
CA ASN A 150 -1.31 -15.01 9.78
C ASN A 150 -0.44 -14.04 8.97
N TYR A 151 -0.53 -12.76 9.28
CA TYR A 151 0.37 -11.73 8.76
C TYR A 151 1.66 -11.77 9.59
N CYS A 152 2.82 -11.86 8.92
CA CYS A 152 4.12 -12.00 9.57
C CYS A 152 5.12 -10.97 9.05
N ILE A 153 5.82 -10.27 9.95
CA ILE A 153 7.01 -9.46 9.64
C ILE A 153 8.25 -10.30 9.97
N GLN A 154 8.94 -10.74 8.92
CA GLN A 154 10.12 -11.60 8.98
C GLN A 154 11.42 -10.83 9.16
N ARG A 155 11.44 -9.54 8.80
CA ARG A 155 12.61 -8.67 8.94
C ARG A 155 12.21 -7.31 9.48
N LYS A 156 13.13 -6.70 10.21
CA LYS A 156 12.98 -5.36 10.79
C LYS A 156 12.48 -4.32 9.77
N ILE A 157 11.44 -3.60 10.14
CA ILE A 157 10.90 -2.42 9.44
C ILE A 157 11.07 -1.19 10.34
N ILE A 158 11.28 -0.02 9.75
CA ILE A 158 11.21 1.27 10.43
C ILE A 158 9.96 1.98 9.93
N ASN A 159 9.06 2.33 10.83
CA ASN A 159 7.81 2.99 10.48
C ASN A 159 8.01 4.50 10.23
N PHE A 160 6.96 5.19 9.82
CA PHE A 160 6.94 6.62 9.50
C PHE A 160 7.45 7.51 10.66
N PHE A 161 7.26 7.09 11.90
CA PHE A 161 7.71 7.80 13.10
C PHE A 161 9.12 7.40 13.55
N GLY A 162 9.84 6.59 12.77
CA GLY A 162 11.18 6.08 13.13
C GLY A 162 11.16 4.94 14.15
N THR A 163 9.99 4.40 14.49
CA THR A 163 9.88 3.27 15.42
C THR A 163 10.28 1.98 14.72
N VAL A 164 11.11 1.19 15.40
CA VAL A 164 11.54 -0.12 14.93
C VAL A 164 10.47 -1.16 15.22
N ILE A 165 10.07 -1.89 14.18
CA ILE A 165 9.17 -3.04 14.27
C ILE A 165 9.98 -4.27 13.88
N ASP A 166 10.20 -5.17 14.83
CA ASP A 166 11.04 -6.34 14.67
C ASP A 166 10.32 -7.57 15.23
N GLY A 167 10.04 -8.55 14.37
CA GLY A 167 9.25 -9.74 14.72
C GLY A 167 7.81 -9.42 15.09
N LEU A 168 6.88 -9.60 14.15
CA LEU A 168 5.45 -9.43 14.40
C LEU A 168 4.67 -10.56 13.71
N GLU A 169 3.71 -11.15 14.42
CA GLU A 169 2.76 -12.10 13.85
C GLU A 169 1.37 -11.90 14.47
N PHE A 170 0.34 -11.84 13.63
CA PHE A 170 -1.05 -11.82 14.10
C PHE A 170 -2.01 -12.36 13.03
N PRO A 171 -3.18 -12.91 13.43
CA PRO A 171 -4.20 -13.33 12.49
C PRO A 171 -4.90 -12.12 11.87
N ALA A 172 -5.00 -12.12 10.54
CA ALA A 172 -5.76 -11.18 9.73
C ALA A 172 -6.92 -11.90 9.05
N LYS A 173 -8.01 -11.15 8.84
CA LYS A 173 -9.24 -11.66 8.24
C LYS A 173 -9.83 -10.62 7.29
N LEU A 174 -10.15 -11.05 6.08
CA LEU A 174 -10.88 -10.27 5.07
C LEU A 174 -12.23 -10.96 4.83
N ASN A 175 -13.32 -10.20 4.85
CA ASN A 175 -14.68 -10.73 4.66
C ASN A 175 -15.13 -10.73 3.18
N PHE A 176 -14.18 -10.62 2.26
CA PHE A 176 -14.37 -10.72 0.82
C PHE A 176 -13.29 -11.61 0.22
N ILE A 177 -13.55 -12.15 -0.98
CA ILE A 177 -12.63 -13.02 -1.70
C ILE A 177 -12.50 -12.55 -3.15
N GLU A 178 -11.26 -12.26 -3.52
CA GLU A 178 -10.77 -11.94 -4.85
C GLU A 178 -9.50 -12.74 -5.10
N GLU A 179 -9.08 -12.81 -6.36
CA GLU A 179 -7.89 -13.56 -6.79
C GLU A 179 -6.63 -13.21 -5.95
N ASN A 180 -6.48 -11.94 -5.58
CA ASN A 180 -5.30 -11.44 -4.88
C ASN A 180 -5.55 -11.02 -3.43
N SER A 181 -6.66 -11.44 -2.79
CA SER A 181 -7.05 -10.95 -1.45
C SER A 181 -5.96 -11.06 -0.39
N VAL A 182 -5.20 -12.17 -0.33
CA VAL A 182 -4.10 -12.32 0.65
C VAL A 182 -3.00 -11.28 0.41
N TYR A 183 -2.62 -11.05 -0.85
CA TYR A 183 -1.64 -10.02 -1.23
C TYR A 183 -2.17 -8.62 -0.94
N ASN A 184 -3.44 -8.36 -1.23
CA ASN A 184 -4.08 -7.09 -0.96
C ASN A 184 -4.10 -6.78 0.55
N GLY A 185 -4.41 -7.79 1.35
CA GLY A 185 -4.32 -7.73 2.82
C GLY A 185 -2.90 -7.44 3.29
N MET A 186 -1.88 -8.16 2.79
CA MET A 186 -0.50 -7.87 3.16
C MET A 186 -0.08 -6.44 2.81
N ALA A 187 -0.37 -5.95 1.61
CA ALA A 187 0.02 -4.61 1.17
C ALA A 187 -0.64 -3.50 2.01
N SER A 188 -1.95 -3.60 2.24
CA SER A 188 -2.72 -2.61 3.00
C SER A 188 -2.38 -2.61 4.49
N ILE A 189 -2.27 -3.77 5.12
CA ILE A 189 -1.83 -3.91 6.52
C ILE A 189 -0.43 -3.31 6.70
N SER A 190 0.49 -3.60 5.78
CA SER A 190 1.87 -3.08 5.84
C SER A 190 1.89 -1.55 5.78
N THR A 191 1.02 -0.96 4.96
CA THR A 191 0.85 0.49 4.89
C THR A 191 0.35 1.05 6.22
N GLY A 192 -0.68 0.45 6.82
CA GLY A 192 -1.20 0.87 8.12
C GLY A 192 -0.15 0.79 9.24
N ILE A 193 0.60 -0.31 9.28
CA ILE A 193 1.70 -0.51 10.24
C ILE A 193 2.81 0.53 10.02
N TYR A 194 3.18 0.79 8.76
CA TYR A 194 4.16 1.81 8.42
C TYR A 194 3.72 3.20 8.91
N TYR A 195 2.44 3.56 8.79
CA TYR A 195 1.90 4.81 9.34
C TYR A 195 1.55 4.76 10.84
N GLY A 196 1.97 3.70 11.54
CA GLY A 196 1.82 3.58 13.00
C GLY A 196 0.38 3.38 13.47
N ILE A 197 -0.53 2.94 12.60
CA ILE A 197 -1.90 2.63 12.98
C ILE A 197 -1.90 1.35 13.85
N PRO A 198 -2.60 1.33 14.99
CA PRO A 198 -2.61 0.16 15.88
C PRO A 198 -3.14 -1.10 15.18
N ILE A 199 -2.53 -2.25 15.45
CA ILE A 199 -2.88 -3.54 14.83
C ILE A 199 -4.35 -3.89 15.02
N GLU A 200 -4.91 -3.70 16.22
CA GLU A 200 -6.33 -3.97 16.47
C GLU A 200 -7.27 -3.03 15.70
N THR A 201 -6.81 -1.82 15.38
CA THR A 201 -7.55 -0.90 14.50
C THR A 201 -7.49 -1.39 13.05
N ILE A 202 -6.31 -1.79 12.58
CA ILE A 202 -6.12 -2.34 11.23
C ILE A 202 -7.00 -3.59 11.03
N LYS A 203 -6.96 -4.54 11.97
CA LYS A 203 -7.76 -5.78 11.91
C LYS A 203 -9.25 -5.49 11.79
N LYS A 204 -9.77 -4.56 12.60
CA LYS A 204 -11.18 -4.15 12.54
C LYS A 204 -11.53 -3.48 11.21
N ALA A 205 -10.65 -2.62 10.70
CA ALA A 205 -10.86 -1.91 9.45
C ALA A 205 -11.00 -2.88 8.27
N ILE A 206 -10.03 -3.80 8.11
CA ILE A 206 -10.02 -4.73 6.99
C ILE A 206 -11.12 -5.80 7.10
N GLU A 207 -11.52 -6.19 8.32
CA GLU A 207 -12.62 -7.16 8.51
C GLU A 207 -13.99 -6.52 8.21
N LYS A 208 -14.14 -5.20 8.36
CA LYS A 208 -15.41 -4.51 8.07
C LYS A 208 -15.74 -4.51 6.57
N VAL A 209 -14.74 -4.59 5.70
CA VAL A 209 -14.91 -4.59 4.25
C VAL A 209 -15.53 -5.90 3.79
N LYS A 210 -16.69 -5.80 3.12
CA LYS A 210 -17.45 -6.95 2.61
C LYS A 210 -17.34 -7.14 1.11
N GLU A 211 -17.12 -6.04 0.39
CA GLU A 211 -16.95 -5.99 -1.05
C GLU A 211 -15.99 -4.83 -1.35
N VAL A 212 -15.20 -4.96 -2.41
CA VAL A 212 -14.42 -3.87 -2.99
C VAL A 212 -15.20 -3.41 -4.22
N HIS A 213 -15.41 -2.10 -4.34
CA HIS A 213 -16.10 -1.49 -5.46
C HIS A 213 -15.13 -0.75 -6.35
#